data_AF-A0A7W0FLR4-F1
#
_entry.id   AF-A0A7W0FLR4-F1
#
_cell.length_a   1.000
_cell.length_b   1.000
_cell.length_c   1.000
_cell.angle_alpha   90.00
_cell.angle_beta   90.00
_cell.angle_gamma   90.00
#
_symmetry.space_group_name_H-M   'P 1'
#
loop_
_entity.id
_entity.type
_entity.pdbx_description
1 polymer ?
#
loop_
_entity_poly.entity_id
_entity_poly.type
_entity_poly.pdbx_seq_one_letter_code
_entity_poly.pdbx_strand_id
1 'polypeptide(L)'
;MPKHLSQSIITVLFLITLGLSACQTAAPDPVTTEQTMQAAVALTLTAAPTLTPIPTATSTATPTASPTPVTVVYGPTNFPPNINPLTGLEVEDPAILDRRPVMMKVANQAGGRPHAGLTNADIVFDYYIGNGLDRFVALYYGKDDSRVGTMRSGRYVDIPLTQMYQSIIGIISAWKPELDRFLGTLGGRVVNAEHCNDQFKAICDDGPNTETSVFGNTAEMTAYYASKDYATNDKPNLDGMAFATIAPSGGVPANQFTMRFGKNINHQWIYDPATKKYMHWIDEVDSNGDSRMIPLVDRNNDEQLATSNVITIFAKLNVLNGDTDSIHEYEIVSTKGRALICRDGMLYDVFYKTGWDTPIQFFDAEGNPFHLQPGNTWIHLTGVFSKVEQEPAGTWMVRLRLP
;
A
#
# COMPACT_ATOMS: atom_id res chain seq x y z
N MET A 1 -67.19 -27.92 -13.62
CA MET A 1 -67.19 -29.33 -13.13
C MET A 1 -65.94 -29.55 -12.28
N PRO A 2 -66.05 -30.24 -11.14
CA PRO A 2 -65.28 -29.94 -9.93
C PRO A 2 -64.34 -31.07 -9.47
N LYS A 3 -63.49 -30.79 -8.46
CA LYS A 3 -63.18 -31.60 -7.25
C LYS A 3 -62.16 -30.82 -6.41
N HIS A 4 -62.57 -30.16 -5.32
CA HIS A 4 -62.56 -30.61 -3.91
C HIS A 4 -61.13 -30.89 -3.40
N LEU A 5 -60.65 -30.42 -2.24
CA LEU A 5 -61.32 -30.31 -0.93
C LEU A 5 -60.42 -29.55 0.07
N SER A 6 -61.01 -28.63 0.86
CA SER A 6 -60.89 -28.41 2.33
C SER A 6 -59.53 -28.18 3.03
N GLN A 7 -59.37 -27.46 4.16
CA GLN A 7 -60.08 -26.44 4.97
C GLN A 7 -59.34 -26.42 6.34
N SER A 8 -59.34 -25.27 7.05
CA SER A 8 -59.07 -25.04 8.50
C SER A 8 -57.80 -24.21 8.79
N ILE A 9 -57.86 -22.86 8.94
CA ILE A 9 -58.41 -22.00 10.04
C ILE A 9 -57.42 -21.96 11.23
N ILE A 10 -56.57 -20.93 11.38
CA ILE A 10 -56.76 -19.61 12.04
C ILE A 10 -56.95 -19.73 13.57
N THR A 11 -56.12 -19.01 14.37
CA THR A 11 -56.47 -18.17 15.58
C THR A 11 -55.15 -17.73 16.28
N VAL A 12 -54.63 -16.50 16.06
CA VAL A 12 -54.71 -15.28 16.94
C VAL A 12 -53.90 -15.43 18.26
N LEU A 13 -52.70 -14.84 18.42
CA LEU A 13 -52.37 -13.42 18.71
C LEU A 13 -53.09 -12.83 19.94
N PHE A 14 -52.59 -13.05 21.15
CA PHE A 14 -52.85 -12.18 22.33
C PHE A 14 -51.94 -12.60 23.50
N LEU A 15 -51.05 -11.70 23.97
CA LEU A 15 -50.74 -11.43 25.40
C LEU A 15 -49.44 -10.62 25.53
N ILE A 16 -49.62 -9.30 25.48
CA ILE A 16 -48.72 -8.27 26.00
C ILE A 16 -49.36 -7.75 27.30
N THR A 17 -48.53 -7.52 28.32
CA THR A 17 -48.70 -6.68 29.54
C THR A 17 -49.69 -7.09 30.64
N LEU A 18 -49.20 -7.29 31.88
CA LEU A 18 -49.28 -6.35 33.03
C LEU A 18 -48.88 -7.04 34.36
N GLY A 19 -48.16 -6.33 35.25
CA GLY A 19 -48.09 -6.69 36.68
C GLY A 19 -46.85 -6.20 37.45
N LEU A 20 -46.80 -4.91 37.80
CA LEU A 20 -45.93 -4.31 38.83
C LEU A 20 -46.36 -4.71 40.26
N SER A 21 -45.45 -4.56 41.24
CA SER A 21 -45.60 -4.47 42.73
C SER A 21 -44.86 -5.61 43.47
N ALA A 22 -44.09 -5.43 44.55
CA ALA A 22 -43.73 -4.30 45.40
C ALA A 22 -42.44 -4.63 46.18
N CYS A 23 -41.64 -3.62 46.53
CA CYS A 23 -40.60 -3.69 47.55
C CYS A 23 -41.23 -3.68 48.95
N GLN A 24 -40.85 -4.62 49.81
CA GLN A 24 -40.88 -4.45 51.27
C GLN A 24 -39.60 -5.02 51.86
N THR A 25 -38.79 -4.11 52.41
CA THR A 25 -37.59 -4.38 53.21
C THR A 25 -38.02 -4.86 54.59
N ALA A 26 -37.75 -6.13 54.89
CA ALA A 26 -37.86 -6.66 56.25
C ALA A 26 -36.69 -6.13 57.09
N ALA A 27 -37.00 -5.63 58.29
CA ALA A 27 -36.02 -5.21 59.28
C ALA A 27 -35.25 -6.44 59.82
N PRO A 28 -33.92 -6.39 59.98
CA PRO A 28 -33.16 -7.51 60.51
C PRO A 28 -33.45 -7.77 62.00
N ASP A 29 -33.56 -9.04 62.36
CA ASP A 29 -33.80 -9.52 63.73
C ASP A 29 -32.73 -9.02 64.73
N PRO A 30 -33.13 -8.62 65.96
CA PRO A 30 -32.26 -7.97 66.94
C PRO A 30 -31.21 -8.90 67.58
N VAL A 31 -31.20 -10.20 67.26
CA VAL A 31 -30.33 -11.20 67.89
C VAL A 31 -28.94 -11.28 67.23
N THR A 32 -28.78 -10.79 66.01
CA THR A 32 -27.50 -10.84 65.25
C THR A 32 -26.60 -9.62 65.45
N THR A 33 -27.08 -8.58 66.14
CA THR A 33 -26.37 -7.31 66.36
C THR A 33 -25.45 -7.35 67.58
N GLU A 34 -25.75 -8.21 68.58
CA GLU A 34 -24.92 -8.35 69.80
C GLU A 34 -23.69 -9.24 69.59
N GLN A 35 -23.74 -10.21 68.67
CA GLN A 35 -22.60 -11.08 68.35
C GLN A 35 -21.57 -10.44 67.42
N THR A 36 -21.92 -9.37 66.70
CA THR A 36 -21.01 -8.61 65.83
C THR A 36 -20.23 -7.52 66.56
N MET A 37 -20.71 -7.04 67.72
CA MET A 37 -20.00 -6.02 68.52
C MET A 37 -18.89 -6.58 69.42
N GLN A 38 -18.95 -7.85 69.85
CA GLN A 38 -17.92 -8.44 70.72
C GLN A 38 -16.69 -9.00 69.97
N ALA A 39 -16.81 -9.27 68.67
CA ALA A 39 -15.66 -9.61 67.81
C ALA A 39 -14.83 -8.37 67.42
N ALA A 40 -15.41 -7.16 67.46
CA ALA A 40 -14.72 -5.92 67.10
C ALA A 40 -13.79 -5.37 68.21
N VAL A 41 -13.94 -5.82 69.46
CA VAL A 41 -13.16 -5.32 70.61
C VAL A 41 -11.90 -6.17 70.90
N ALA A 42 -11.77 -7.36 70.32
CA ALA A 42 -10.60 -8.24 70.52
C ALA A 42 -9.45 -7.98 69.52
N LEU A 43 -9.63 -7.13 68.52
CA LEU A 43 -8.60 -6.79 67.50
C LEU A 43 -7.81 -5.50 67.82
N THR A 44 -8.04 -4.87 68.98
CA THR A 44 -7.58 -3.50 69.27
C THR A 44 -6.38 -3.39 70.23
N LEU A 45 -5.57 -4.46 70.44
CA LEU A 45 -4.49 -4.45 71.44
C LEU A 45 -3.10 -4.98 70.98
N THR A 46 -2.79 -4.91 69.69
CA THR A 46 -1.40 -5.11 69.20
C THR A 46 -1.05 -4.16 68.06
N ALA A 47 -0.99 -2.86 68.35
CA ALA A 47 -0.42 -1.86 67.45
C ALA A 47 0.79 -1.19 68.12
N ALA A 48 1.98 -1.76 67.91
CA ALA A 48 3.23 -1.02 68.04
C ALA A 48 3.44 -0.24 66.70
N PRO A 49 3.88 1.02 66.73
CA PRO A 49 4.07 1.80 65.51
C PRO A 49 5.28 1.26 64.75
N THR A 50 5.04 0.57 63.63
CA THR A 50 6.09 0.33 62.64
C THR A 50 6.37 1.65 61.92
N LEU A 51 7.60 2.15 62.00
CA LEU A 51 8.03 3.34 61.27
C LEU A 51 7.90 3.06 59.77
N THR A 52 6.94 3.73 59.11
CA THR A 52 6.81 3.73 57.66
C THR A 52 8.05 4.43 57.07
N PRO A 53 8.82 3.80 56.17
CA PRO A 53 9.91 4.49 55.50
C PRO A 53 9.32 5.64 54.68
N ILE A 54 9.87 6.85 54.85
CA ILE A 54 9.52 8.02 54.04
C ILE A 54 9.80 7.65 52.57
N PRO A 55 8.86 7.82 51.63
CA PRO A 55 9.12 7.57 50.23
C PRO A 55 10.24 8.50 49.77
N THR A 56 11.37 7.93 49.36
CA THR A 56 12.43 8.66 48.66
C THR A 56 11.79 9.34 47.46
N ALA A 57 11.93 10.67 47.36
CA ALA A 57 11.49 11.40 46.18
C ALA A 57 12.24 10.86 44.95
N THR A 58 11.58 10.00 44.18
CA THR A 58 12.09 9.58 42.88
C THR A 58 12.15 10.82 42.01
N SER A 59 13.36 11.20 41.58
CA SER A 59 13.54 12.28 40.62
C SER A 59 12.70 11.97 39.38
N THR A 60 11.60 12.69 39.18
CA THR A 60 10.84 12.64 37.94
C THR A 60 11.80 13.02 36.83
N ALA A 61 12.04 12.09 35.90
CA ALA A 61 12.84 12.39 34.72
C ALA A 61 12.26 13.64 34.06
N THR A 62 13.09 14.68 33.91
CA THR A 62 12.72 15.85 33.11
C THR A 62 12.26 15.34 31.75
N PRO A 63 11.08 15.75 31.24
CA PRO A 63 10.63 15.32 29.92
C PRO A 63 11.71 15.73 28.92
N THR A 64 12.38 14.73 28.33
CA THR A 64 13.27 14.94 27.20
C THR A 64 12.47 15.68 26.15
N ALA A 65 12.93 16.86 25.74
CA ALA A 65 12.30 17.59 24.66
C ALA A 65 12.18 16.65 23.45
N SER A 66 10.95 16.32 23.08
CA SER A 66 10.70 15.60 21.84
C SER A 66 11.33 16.42 20.72
N PRO A 67 12.19 15.83 19.86
CA PRO A 67 12.85 16.58 18.81
C PRO A 67 11.78 17.32 18.00
N THR A 68 11.95 18.64 17.85
CA THR A 68 11.08 19.42 16.98
C THR A 68 11.12 18.77 15.60
N PRO A 69 9.97 18.39 15.01
CA PRO A 69 9.97 17.74 13.71
C PRO A 69 10.67 18.66 12.71
N VAL A 70 11.78 18.17 12.14
CA VAL A 70 12.54 18.90 11.13
C VAL A 70 11.65 19.08 9.93
N THR A 71 11.40 20.34 9.56
CA THR A 71 10.65 20.63 8.33
C THR A 71 11.56 20.33 7.15
N VAL A 72 11.21 19.31 6.38
CA VAL A 72 11.92 18.92 5.16
C VAL A 72 11.18 19.50 3.97
N VAL A 73 11.92 20.09 3.03
CA VAL A 73 11.44 20.50 1.71
C VAL A 73 12.55 20.19 0.70
N TYR A 74 12.29 19.25 -0.21
CA TYR A 74 13.23 18.83 -1.25
C TYR A 74 12.56 18.76 -2.62
N GLY A 75 13.36 18.90 -3.68
CA GLY A 75 12.90 18.77 -5.06
C GLY A 75 12.22 20.04 -5.61
N PRO A 76 11.77 20.01 -6.88
CA PRO A 76 11.88 18.88 -7.79
C PRO A 76 13.28 18.64 -8.37
N THR A 77 14.26 19.47 -8.00
CA THR A 77 15.67 19.36 -8.41
C THR A 77 16.59 19.60 -7.21
N ASN A 78 17.90 19.44 -7.38
CA ASN A 78 18.94 19.80 -6.40
C ASN A 78 18.83 19.04 -5.06
N PHE A 79 18.56 17.74 -5.13
CA PHE A 79 18.58 16.88 -3.94
C PHE A 79 19.99 16.79 -3.33
N PRO A 80 20.12 16.82 -1.99
CA PRO A 80 21.39 16.50 -1.35
C PRO A 80 21.87 15.09 -1.73
N PRO A 81 23.20 14.83 -1.78
CA PRO A 81 23.74 13.58 -2.30
C PRO A 81 23.24 12.30 -1.61
N ASN A 82 22.89 12.39 -0.32
CA ASN A 82 22.38 11.30 0.53
C ASN A 82 20.84 11.19 0.55
N ILE A 83 20.11 12.01 -0.23
CA ILE A 83 18.65 11.95 -0.31
C ILE A 83 18.23 11.19 -1.57
N ASN A 84 17.38 10.18 -1.42
CA ASN A 84 16.76 9.50 -2.55
C ASN A 84 15.72 10.44 -3.21
N PRO A 85 15.93 10.87 -4.48
CA PRO A 85 15.03 11.80 -5.17
C PRO A 85 13.65 11.21 -5.48
N LEU A 86 13.44 9.90 -5.30
CA LEU A 86 12.17 9.22 -5.52
C LEU A 86 11.30 9.08 -4.27
N THR A 87 11.87 9.32 -3.08
CA THR A 87 11.16 9.23 -1.80
C THR A 87 11.35 10.44 -0.90
N GLY A 88 12.34 11.30 -1.15
CA GLY A 88 12.69 12.42 -0.27
C GLY A 88 13.25 11.98 1.09
N LEU A 89 13.63 10.70 1.23
CA LEU A 89 14.26 10.16 2.44
C LEU A 89 15.79 10.10 2.31
N GLU A 90 16.47 10.26 3.44
CA GLU A 90 17.88 9.97 3.55
C GLU A 90 18.13 8.45 3.46
N VAL A 91 19.15 8.06 2.70
CA VAL A 91 19.64 6.68 2.67
C VAL A 91 20.78 6.49 3.66
N GLU A 92 20.90 5.28 4.21
CA GLU A 92 21.95 4.94 5.20
C GLU A 92 23.35 5.04 4.57
N ASP A 93 23.51 4.51 3.35
CA ASP A 93 24.74 4.61 2.56
C ASP A 93 24.44 5.31 1.22
N PRO A 94 24.92 6.54 0.99
CA PRO A 94 24.72 7.26 -0.27
C PRO A 94 25.19 6.51 -1.52
N ALA A 95 26.15 5.59 -1.39
CA ALA A 95 26.65 4.79 -2.51
C ALA A 95 25.56 3.91 -3.15
N ILE A 96 24.48 3.59 -2.43
CA ILE A 96 23.34 2.84 -3.00
C ILE A 96 22.61 3.63 -4.11
N LEU A 97 22.79 4.95 -4.14
CA LEU A 97 22.24 5.83 -5.17
C LEU A 97 23.19 6.00 -6.36
N ASP A 98 24.41 5.44 -6.32
CA ASP A 98 25.38 5.49 -7.41
C ASP A 98 25.17 4.34 -8.42
N ARG A 99 23.91 4.16 -8.84
CA ARG A 99 23.47 3.12 -9.79
C ARG A 99 22.17 3.49 -10.48
N ARG A 100 21.76 2.71 -11.49
CA ARG A 100 20.37 2.75 -11.98
C ARG A 100 19.42 2.13 -10.94
N PRO A 101 18.18 2.64 -10.81
CA PRO A 101 17.12 1.92 -10.12
C PRO A 101 16.84 0.55 -10.76
N VAL A 102 16.29 -0.37 -9.97
CA VAL A 102 15.82 -1.67 -10.43
C VAL A 102 14.31 -1.74 -10.33
N MET A 103 13.64 -2.06 -11.44
CA MET A 103 12.23 -2.37 -11.48
C MET A 103 12.02 -3.89 -11.54
N MET A 104 11.13 -4.41 -10.71
CA MET A 104 10.81 -5.83 -10.66
C MET A 104 9.33 -6.02 -10.95
N LYS A 105 9.02 -6.84 -11.95
CA LYS A 105 7.64 -7.15 -12.31
C LYS A 105 7.06 -8.17 -11.34
N VAL A 106 5.96 -7.84 -10.66
CA VAL A 106 5.37 -8.65 -9.60
C VAL A 106 3.94 -9.05 -9.96
N ALA A 107 3.62 -10.34 -9.87
CA ALA A 107 2.28 -10.88 -10.07
C ALA A 107 1.32 -10.37 -8.99
N ASN A 108 0.05 -10.12 -9.32
CA ASN A 108 -1.00 -9.90 -8.31
C ASN A 108 -2.14 -10.94 -8.39
N GLN A 109 -1.90 -12.09 -9.02
CA GLN A 109 -2.88 -13.19 -9.03
C GLN A 109 -2.97 -13.84 -7.64
N ALA A 110 -4.14 -14.33 -7.26
CA ALA A 110 -4.39 -14.87 -5.91
C ALA A 110 -3.34 -15.89 -5.44
N GLY A 111 -2.94 -16.83 -6.29
CA GLY A 111 -1.92 -17.85 -5.95
C GLY A 111 -0.49 -17.30 -5.77
N GLY A 112 -0.22 -16.06 -6.17
CA GLY A 112 1.05 -15.37 -5.94
C GLY A 112 1.08 -14.53 -4.65
N ARG A 113 -0.07 -14.33 -4.00
CA ARG A 113 -0.21 -13.55 -2.75
C ARG A 113 0.07 -14.46 -1.53
N PRO A 114 0.56 -13.93 -0.40
CA PRO A 114 1.10 -12.56 -0.19
C PRO A 114 2.35 -12.28 -1.04
N HIS A 115 2.64 -11.05 -1.42
CA HIS A 115 3.83 -10.74 -2.24
C HIS A 115 5.11 -10.80 -1.40
N ALA A 116 6.27 -10.79 -2.06
CA ALA A 116 7.59 -10.72 -1.43
C ALA A 116 8.31 -9.42 -1.83
N GLY A 117 8.88 -8.73 -0.86
CA GLY A 117 9.82 -7.62 -1.02
C GLY A 117 9.21 -6.24 -1.29
N LEU A 118 7.88 -6.13 -1.35
CA LEU A 118 7.20 -4.86 -1.62
C LEU A 118 7.34 -3.83 -0.48
N THR A 119 7.67 -4.26 0.74
CA THR A 119 7.95 -3.35 1.87
C THR A 119 9.16 -2.45 1.65
N ASN A 120 10.13 -2.92 0.87
CA ASN A 120 11.36 -2.18 0.57
C ASN A 120 11.28 -1.35 -0.74
N ALA A 121 10.17 -1.42 -1.48
CA ALA A 121 10.01 -0.67 -2.72
C ALA A 121 9.83 0.84 -2.46
N ASP A 122 10.57 1.65 -3.20
CA ASP A 122 10.44 3.12 -3.16
C ASP A 122 9.13 3.55 -3.84
N ILE A 123 8.82 2.94 -5.00
CA ILE A 123 7.59 3.16 -5.75
C ILE A 123 7.01 1.84 -6.23
N VAL A 124 5.71 1.61 -6.04
CA VAL A 124 5.00 0.51 -6.68
C VAL A 124 3.99 1.06 -7.67
N PHE A 125 4.10 0.67 -8.94
CA PHE A 125 3.10 0.97 -9.96
C PHE A 125 2.11 -0.19 -10.06
N ASP A 126 0.84 0.13 -10.13
CA ASP A 126 -0.28 -0.80 -10.16
C ASP A 126 -1.21 -0.41 -11.30
N TYR A 127 -1.51 -1.35 -12.19
CA TYR A 127 -2.22 -1.05 -13.41
C TYR A 127 -2.94 -2.26 -14.00
N TYR A 128 -3.91 -1.96 -14.86
CA TYR A 128 -4.73 -2.94 -15.54
C TYR A 128 -3.95 -3.75 -16.59
N ILE A 129 -4.18 -5.07 -16.62
CA ILE A 129 -3.55 -5.97 -17.59
C ILE A 129 -4.56 -6.76 -18.45
N GLY A 130 -5.85 -6.45 -18.33
CA GLY A 130 -6.92 -7.16 -19.04
C GLY A 130 -7.70 -8.15 -18.20
N ASN A 131 -8.89 -8.51 -18.69
CA ASN A 131 -9.81 -9.47 -18.06
C ASN A 131 -10.14 -9.15 -16.59
N GLY A 132 -10.23 -7.88 -16.24
CA GLY A 132 -10.51 -7.44 -14.88
C GLY A 132 -9.31 -7.47 -13.93
N LEU A 133 -8.12 -7.90 -14.38
CA LEU A 133 -6.94 -8.13 -13.54
C LEU A 133 -5.94 -6.96 -13.59
N ASP A 134 -5.12 -6.88 -12.54
CA ASP A 134 -4.02 -5.94 -12.40
C ASP A 134 -2.68 -6.66 -12.18
N ARG A 135 -1.59 -5.89 -12.22
CA ARG A 135 -0.25 -6.39 -11.91
C ARG A 135 0.67 -5.25 -11.52
N PHE A 136 1.65 -5.53 -10.68
CA PHE A 136 2.58 -4.50 -10.19
C PHE A 136 3.90 -4.47 -10.97
N VAL A 137 4.55 -3.32 -10.93
CA VAL A 137 6.01 -3.21 -11.09
C VAL A 137 6.55 -2.37 -9.94
N ALA A 138 7.49 -2.93 -9.17
CA ALA A 138 8.06 -2.31 -7.98
C ALA A 138 9.46 -1.79 -8.29
N LEU A 139 9.72 -0.52 -7.96
CA LEU A 139 11.00 0.16 -8.15
C LEU A 139 11.77 0.20 -6.84
N TYR A 140 13.06 -0.14 -6.92
CA TYR A 140 14.03 -0.15 -5.84
C TYR A 140 15.22 0.71 -6.23
N TYR A 141 15.55 1.70 -5.41
CA TYR A 141 16.70 2.57 -5.60
C TYR A 141 17.44 2.81 -4.29
N GLY A 142 16.72 3.32 -3.27
CA GLY A 142 17.29 3.63 -1.96
C GLY A 142 17.49 2.44 -1.04
N LYS A 143 16.92 1.27 -1.38
CA LYS A 143 17.08 -0.01 -0.67
C LYS A 143 17.00 -1.17 -1.65
N ASP A 144 17.76 -2.22 -1.37
CA ASP A 144 17.64 -3.50 -2.07
C ASP A 144 16.76 -4.46 -1.26
N ASP A 145 16.11 -5.36 -1.99
CA ASP A 145 15.49 -6.57 -1.46
C ASP A 145 16.08 -7.82 -2.14
N SER A 146 16.35 -8.84 -1.32
CA SER A 146 16.93 -10.11 -1.74
C SER A 146 15.92 -11.06 -2.40
N ARG A 147 14.62 -10.82 -2.24
CA ARG A 147 13.56 -11.69 -2.73
C ARG A 147 12.30 -10.90 -3.08
N VAL A 148 12.15 -10.57 -4.35
CA VAL A 148 11.00 -9.84 -4.89
C VAL A 148 10.16 -10.76 -5.77
N GLY A 149 8.85 -10.81 -5.52
CA GLY A 149 7.97 -11.61 -6.35
C GLY A 149 6.60 -11.94 -5.75
N THR A 150 5.89 -12.94 -6.26
CA THR A 150 6.31 -13.78 -7.40
C THR A 150 6.44 -12.97 -8.68
N MET A 151 7.49 -13.19 -9.47
CA MET A 151 7.74 -12.42 -10.68
C MET A 151 6.80 -12.82 -11.82
N ARG A 152 6.53 -11.89 -12.74
CA ARG A 152 5.60 -12.12 -13.85
C ARG A 152 5.99 -11.45 -15.16
N SER A 153 5.15 -11.63 -16.16
CA SER A 153 5.38 -11.09 -17.51
C SER A 153 5.24 -9.57 -17.55
N GLY A 154 6.08 -8.94 -18.37
CA GLY A 154 6.01 -7.51 -18.69
C GLY A 154 4.78 -7.16 -19.53
N ARG A 155 4.45 -5.87 -19.57
CA ARG A 155 3.38 -5.24 -20.35
C ARG A 155 3.89 -3.96 -21.01
N TYR A 156 3.20 -3.49 -22.05
CA TYR A 156 3.62 -2.28 -22.78
C TYR A 156 3.87 -1.07 -21.89
N VAL A 157 3.11 -0.89 -20.81
CA VAL A 157 3.27 0.23 -19.88
C VAL A 157 4.55 0.17 -19.03
N ASP A 158 5.15 -1.00 -18.83
CA ASP A 158 6.43 -1.09 -18.13
C ASP A 158 7.57 -0.43 -18.93
N ILE A 159 7.47 -0.41 -20.26
CA ILE A 159 8.49 0.19 -21.13
C ILE A 159 8.66 1.69 -20.82
N PRO A 160 7.62 2.54 -20.94
CA PRO A 160 7.76 3.95 -20.63
C PRO A 160 8.04 4.20 -19.13
N LEU A 161 7.53 3.38 -18.21
CA LEU A 161 7.90 3.48 -16.79
C LEU A 161 9.41 3.24 -16.60
N THR A 162 9.97 2.18 -17.21
CA THR A 162 11.40 1.89 -17.13
C THR A 162 12.27 2.97 -17.80
N GLN A 163 11.75 3.67 -18.82
CA GLN A 163 12.44 4.81 -19.42
C GLN A 163 12.42 6.04 -18.51
N MET A 164 11.25 6.42 -18.00
CA MET A 164 11.08 7.59 -17.13
C MET A 164 11.96 7.53 -15.87
N TYR A 165 12.12 6.35 -15.30
CA TYR A 165 12.97 6.13 -14.12
C TYR A 165 14.34 5.55 -14.47
N GLN A 166 14.68 5.51 -15.76
CA GLN A 166 15.98 5.09 -16.29
C GLN A 166 16.49 3.76 -15.71
N SER A 167 15.57 2.85 -15.41
CA SER A 167 15.81 1.66 -14.58
C SER A 167 16.31 0.47 -15.41
N ILE A 168 16.87 -0.52 -14.72
CA ILE A 168 16.92 -1.91 -15.19
C ILE A 168 15.56 -2.53 -14.87
N ILE A 169 15.03 -3.43 -15.70
CA ILE A 169 13.77 -4.13 -15.42
C ILE A 169 13.92 -5.66 -15.47
N GLY A 170 13.42 -6.33 -14.42
CA GLY A 170 13.28 -7.77 -14.33
C GLY A 170 11.87 -8.23 -14.69
N ILE A 171 11.75 -9.11 -15.68
CA ILE A 171 10.50 -9.76 -16.10
C ILE A 171 10.72 -11.26 -16.31
N ILE A 172 9.69 -12.09 -16.22
CA ILE A 172 9.84 -13.51 -16.62
C ILE A 172 9.84 -13.64 -18.14
N SER A 173 8.87 -13.02 -18.79
CA SER A 173 8.71 -13.00 -20.24
C SER A 173 7.74 -11.87 -20.63
N ALA A 174 7.34 -11.78 -21.89
CA ALA A 174 6.19 -10.99 -22.33
C ALA A 174 5.60 -11.65 -23.58
N TRP A 175 4.42 -11.22 -24.02
CA TRP A 175 3.91 -11.66 -25.33
C TRP A 175 4.92 -11.26 -26.42
N LYS A 176 5.13 -12.07 -27.47
CA LYS A 176 6.30 -11.89 -28.35
C LYS A 176 6.46 -10.46 -28.92
N PRO A 177 5.42 -9.83 -29.50
CA PRO A 177 5.51 -8.42 -29.93
C PRO A 177 5.77 -7.41 -28.79
N GLU A 178 5.24 -7.64 -27.58
CA GLU A 178 5.62 -6.85 -26.40
C GLU A 178 7.11 -7.03 -26.12
N LEU A 179 7.59 -8.28 -26.04
CA LEU A 179 8.99 -8.60 -25.75
C LEU A 179 9.93 -8.00 -26.80
N ASP A 180 9.58 -8.11 -28.08
CA ASP A 180 10.36 -7.52 -29.17
C ASP A 180 10.44 -5.98 -29.00
N ARG A 181 9.35 -5.33 -28.55
CA ARG A 181 9.36 -3.89 -28.23
C ARG A 181 10.16 -3.56 -26.97
N PHE A 182 10.08 -4.37 -25.92
CA PHE A 182 10.93 -4.25 -24.72
C PHE A 182 12.41 -4.25 -25.12
N LEU A 183 12.84 -5.29 -25.82
CA LEU A 183 14.23 -5.46 -26.23
C LEU A 183 14.67 -4.38 -27.22
N GLY A 184 13.82 -3.99 -28.17
CA GLY A 184 14.10 -2.91 -29.12
C GLY A 184 14.19 -1.52 -28.49
N THR A 185 13.51 -1.28 -27.36
CA THR A 185 13.42 0.05 -26.73
C THR A 185 14.37 0.21 -25.55
N LEU A 186 14.46 -0.80 -24.69
CA LEU A 186 15.25 -0.77 -23.45
C LEU A 186 16.61 -1.47 -23.62
N GLY A 187 16.78 -2.29 -24.65
CA GLY A 187 18.01 -3.02 -24.92
C GLY A 187 18.41 -3.91 -23.75
N GLY A 188 19.69 -3.87 -23.41
CA GLY A 188 20.26 -4.67 -22.32
C GLY A 188 19.81 -4.31 -20.91
N ARG A 189 18.93 -3.30 -20.74
CA ARG A 189 18.29 -3.01 -19.43
C ARG A 189 17.16 -3.98 -19.10
N VAL A 190 16.78 -4.87 -20.01
CA VAL A 190 15.80 -5.94 -19.76
C VAL A 190 16.55 -7.20 -19.32
N VAL A 191 16.27 -7.65 -18.10
CA VAL A 191 16.67 -8.97 -17.60
C VAL A 191 15.43 -9.84 -17.65
N ASN A 192 15.39 -10.76 -18.60
CA ASN A 192 14.25 -11.64 -18.80
C ASN A 192 14.63 -13.11 -18.65
N ALA A 193 13.67 -13.94 -18.25
CA ALA A 193 13.87 -15.34 -17.88
C ALA A 193 14.76 -15.53 -16.64
N GLU A 194 15.04 -16.78 -16.31
CA GLU A 194 15.86 -17.13 -15.16
C GLU A 194 17.35 -16.81 -15.39
N HIS A 195 17.93 -16.16 -14.39
CA HIS A 195 19.34 -15.86 -14.26
C HIS A 195 19.79 -16.33 -12.87
N CYS A 196 19.80 -17.65 -12.70
CA CYS A 196 20.11 -18.34 -11.46
C CYS A 196 21.27 -19.30 -11.67
N ASN A 197 22.50 -18.87 -11.38
CA ASN A 197 23.70 -19.69 -11.48
C ASN A 197 24.71 -19.31 -10.39
N ASP A 198 25.90 -19.91 -10.44
CA ASP A 198 26.96 -19.67 -9.44
C ASP A 198 27.51 -18.24 -9.44
N GLN A 199 27.31 -17.48 -10.52
CA GLN A 199 27.79 -16.10 -10.65
C GLN A 199 26.74 -15.07 -10.22
N PHE A 200 25.49 -15.26 -10.63
CA PHE A 200 24.40 -14.33 -10.35
C PHE A 200 23.11 -15.07 -10.02
N LYS A 201 22.37 -14.52 -9.06
CA LYS A 201 21.03 -14.99 -8.65
C LYS A 201 19.98 -13.90 -8.85
N ALA A 202 20.01 -13.25 -10.01
CA ALA A 202 19.18 -12.10 -10.33
C ALA A 202 17.69 -12.47 -10.42
N ILE A 203 17.37 -13.60 -11.07
CA ILE A 203 16.03 -14.16 -11.19
C ILE A 203 16.14 -15.68 -11.05
N CYS A 204 15.50 -16.25 -10.03
CA CYS A 204 15.56 -17.67 -9.70
C CYS A 204 14.17 -18.24 -9.50
N ASP A 205 13.94 -19.46 -10.00
CA ASP A 205 12.79 -20.27 -9.61
C ASP A 205 13.12 -21.04 -8.32
N ASP A 206 12.27 -20.92 -7.29
CA ASP A 206 12.41 -21.63 -6.01
C ASP A 206 11.64 -22.97 -5.94
N GLY A 207 11.11 -23.41 -7.08
CA GLY A 207 10.26 -24.57 -7.23
C GLY A 207 8.78 -24.27 -6.90
N PRO A 208 7.82 -24.93 -7.56
CA PRO A 208 7.99 -26.12 -8.38
C PRO A 208 8.01 -25.85 -9.89
N ASN A 209 8.61 -24.75 -10.37
CA ASN A 209 8.56 -24.32 -11.78
C ASN A 209 7.15 -23.93 -12.25
N THR A 210 6.50 -23.09 -11.45
CA THR A 210 5.19 -22.50 -11.76
C THR A 210 5.31 -21.00 -11.96
N GLU A 211 4.23 -20.40 -12.43
CA GLU A 211 4.15 -18.94 -12.58
C GLU A 211 4.17 -18.18 -11.24
N THR A 212 4.27 -18.90 -10.12
CA THR A 212 4.30 -18.38 -8.74
C THR A 212 5.51 -18.86 -7.94
N SER A 213 6.54 -19.42 -8.60
CA SER A 213 7.79 -19.85 -7.95
C SER A 213 9.01 -19.00 -8.34
N VAL A 214 8.86 -18.04 -9.26
CA VAL A 214 10.00 -17.21 -9.66
C VAL A 214 10.10 -15.96 -8.80
N PHE A 215 11.29 -15.68 -8.29
CA PHE A 215 11.63 -14.51 -7.49
C PHE A 215 12.90 -13.88 -8.02
N GLY A 216 13.08 -12.58 -7.77
CA GLY A 216 14.31 -11.89 -8.13
C GLY A 216 15.00 -11.23 -6.94
N ASN A 217 16.27 -10.90 -7.12
CA ASN A 217 17.09 -10.20 -6.14
C ASN A 217 17.60 -8.90 -6.78
N THR A 218 17.25 -7.77 -6.18
CA THR A 218 17.51 -6.43 -6.75
C THR A 218 18.99 -6.05 -6.78
N ALA A 219 19.78 -6.49 -5.80
CA ALA A 219 21.23 -6.28 -5.79
C ALA A 219 21.90 -7.13 -6.89
N GLU A 220 21.49 -8.39 -7.01
CA GLU A 220 21.97 -9.32 -8.04
C GLU A 220 21.57 -8.87 -9.46
N MET A 221 20.40 -8.26 -9.63
CA MET A 221 19.97 -7.63 -10.87
C MET A 221 20.92 -6.49 -11.29
N THR A 222 21.31 -5.65 -10.33
CA THR A 222 22.31 -4.59 -10.55
C THR A 222 23.65 -5.20 -10.95
N ALA A 223 24.13 -6.21 -10.21
CA ALA A 223 25.40 -6.88 -10.47
C ALA A 223 25.42 -7.59 -11.84
N TYR A 224 24.34 -8.30 -12.19
CA TYR A 224 24.19 -8.97 -13.49
C TYR A 224 24.21 -7.98 -14.65
N TYR A 225 23.49 -6.86 -14.54
CA TYR A 225 23.53 -5.81 -15.55
C TYR A 225 24.93 -5.21 -15.68
N ALA A 226 25.56 -4.84 -14.56
CA ALA A 226 26.90 -4.26 -14.54
C ALA A 226 27.99 -5.21 -15.08
N SER A 227 27.73 -6.52 -15.12
CA SER A 227 28.65 -7.52 -15.68
C SER A 227 28.75 -7.48 -17.22
N LYS A 228 27.95 -6.67 -17.91
CA LYS A 228 27.86 -6.66 -19.38
C LYS A 228 28.67 -5.50 -19.95
N ASP A 229 29.39 -5.75 -21.05
CA ASP A 229 30.23 -4.75 -21.71
C ASP A 229 29.47 -3.49 -22.17
N TYR A 230 28.15 -3.61 -22.40
CA TYR A 230 27.29 -2.50 -22.82
C TYR A 230 26.68 -1.72 -21.64
N ALA A 231 26.91 -2.14 -20.40
CA ALA A 231 26.22 -1.60 -19.25
C ALA A 231 26.68 -0.17 -18.93
N THR A 232 25.71 0.70 -18.66
CA THR A 232 25.96 2.05 -18.13
C THR A 232 25.22 2.15 -16.81
N ASN A 233 25.87 1.81 -15.71
CA ASN A 233 25.24 1.77 -14.38
C ASN A 233 25.55 3.03 -13.56
N ASP A 234 25.72 4.17 -14.21
CA ASP A 234 25.94 5.44 -13.53
C ASP A 234 24.65 5.96 -12.88
N LYS A 235 24.79 6.82 -11.87
CA LYS A 235 23.68 7.53 -11.22
C LYS A 235 22.88 8.34 -12.25
N PRO A 236 21.61 7.99 -12.53
CA PRO A 236 20.80 8.77 -13.45
C PRO A 236 20.29 10.07 -12.80
N ASN A 237 19.99 11.08 -13.62
CA ASN A 237 19.22 12.23 -13.15
C ASN A 237 17.76 11.81 -12.95
N LEU A 238 17.31 11.77 -11.69
CA LEU A 238 15.95 11.42 -11.29
C LEU A 238 15.21 12.60 -10.66
N ASP A 239 15.55 13.82 -11.08
CA ASP A 239 14.81 15.03 -10.73
C ASP A 239 13.37 14.97 -11.28
N GLY A 240 12.41 15.48 -10.51
CA GLY A 240 11.04 15.67 -10.98
C GLY A 240 9.97 15.58 -9.90
N MET A 241 10.20 14.77 -8.86
CA MET A 241 9.30 14.66 -7.71
C MET A 241 9.70 15.69 -6.64
N ALA A 242 8.74 16.23 -5.89
CA ALA A 242 9.00 17.18 -4.80
C ALA A 242 8.41 16.62 -3.50
N PHE A 243 9.05 16.90 -2.36
CA PHE A 243 8.67 16.35 -1.05
C PHE A 243 8.67 17.43 0.03
N ALA A 244 7.66 17.40 0.91
CA ALA A 244 7.61 18.24 2.09
C ALA A 244 6.91 17.55 3.25
N THR A 245 7.42 17.71 4.48
CA THR A 245 6.78 17.18 5.70
C THR A 245 5.48 17.89 6.06
N ILE A 246 5.28 19.11 5.56
CA ILE A 246 4.04 19.87 5.71
C ILE A 246 3.15 19.56 4.51
N ALA A 247 1.92 19.10 4.77
CA ALA A 247 0.94 18.84 3.73
C ALA A 247 0.52 20.16 3.03
N PRO A 248 0.36 20.15 1.69
CA PRO A 248 -0.20 21.29 0.97
C PRO A 248 -1.61 21.67 1.46
N SER A 249 -2.02 22.92 1.27
CA SER A 249 -3.42 23.32 1.51
C SER A 249 -4.36 22.81 0.42
N GLY A 250 -5.67 22.85 0.67
CA GLY A 250 -6.70 22.55 -0.36
C GLY A 250 -7.08 21.08 -0.50
N GLY A 251 -6.49 20.19 0.31
CA GLY A 251 -6.90 18.79 0.38
C GLY A 251 -8.27 18.62 1.04
N VAL A 252 -8.98 17.56 0.66
CA VAL A 252 -10.24 17.13 1.28
C VAL A 252 -10.02 15.83 2.07
N PRO A 253 -10.79 15.55 3.14
CA PRO A 253 -10.58 14.34 3.93
C PRO A 253 -10.62 13.06 3.09
N ALA A 254 -9.65 12.17 3.33
CA ALA A 254 -9.50 10.89 2.67
C ALA A 254 -8.91 9.86 3.65
N ASN A 255 -9.73 9.47 4.63
CA ASN A 255 -9.39 8.44 5.61
C ASN A 255 -9.34 7.05 4.97
N GLN A 256 -10.08 6.86 3.86
CA GLN A 256 -10.05 5.65 3.08
C GLN A 256 -10.05 5.98 1.58
N PHE A 257 -9.27 5.24 0.80
CA PHE A 257 -9.26 5.29 -0.66
C PHE A 257 -9.24 3.87 -1.24
N THR A 258 -10.03 3.59 -2.27
CA THR A 258 -10.02 2.28 -2.95
C THR A 258 -9.83 2.46 -4.45
N MET A 259 -8.79 1.85 -5.03
CA MET A 259 -8.71 1.64 -6.47
C MET A 259 -9.32 0.28 -6.81
N ARG A 260 -10.23 0.25 -7.80
CA ARG A 260 -10.88 -0.99 -8.27
C ARG A 260 -10.67 -1.16 -9.77
N PHE A 261 -9.93 -2.19 -10.16
CA PHE A 261 -9.67 -2.53 -11.57
C PHE A 261 -10.74 -3.45 -12.16
N GLY A 262 -11.30 -4.36 -11.36
CA GLY A 262 -12.25 -5.36 -11.84
C GLY A 262 -13.22 -5.87 -10.78
N LYS A 263 -13.88 -7.00 -11.06
CA LYS A 263 -14.66 -7.70 -10.04
C LYS A 263 -13.69 -8.38 -9.07
N ASN A 264 -13.76 -8.00 -7.79
CA ASN A 264 -12.85 -8.51 -6.76
C ASN A 264 -11.38 -8.29 -7.11
N ILE A 265 -11.05 -7.08 -7.59
CA ILE A 265 -9.66 -6.60 -7.75
C ILE A 265 -9.66 -5.18 -7.18
N ASN A 266 -9.51 -5.09 -5.86
CA ASN A 266 -9.60 -3.89 -5.05
C ASN A 266 -8.32 -3.68 -4.25
N HIS A 267 -7.83 -2.44 -4.27
CA HIS A 267 -6.68 -1.98 -3.51
C HIS A 267 -7.18 -0.89 -2.58
N GLN A 268 -7.53 -1.26 -1.35
CA GLN A 268 -8.02 -0.35 -0.34
C GLN A 268 -6.88 0.16 0.53
N TRP A 269 -6.95 1.43 0.85
CA TRP A 269 -5.95 2.19 1.56
C TRP A 269 -6.65 2.85 2.73
N ILE A 270 -6.26 2.50 3.96
CA ILE A 270 -6.83 3.07 5.18
C ILE A 270 -5.75 3.91 5.85
N TYR A 271 -6.01 5.20 6.03
CA TYR A 271 -5.06 6.11 6.65
C TYR A 271 -4.90 5.81 8.15
N ASP A 272 -3.66 5.66 8.58
CA ASP A 272 -3.28 5.60 9.99
C ASP A 272 -2.62 6.93 10.41
N PRO A 273 -3.29 7.74 11.25
CA PRO A 273 -2.74 9.02 11.70
C PRO A 273 -1.52 8.87 12.62
N ALA A 274 -1.30 7.71 13.25
CA ALA A 274 -0.16 7.49 14.13
C ALA A 274 1.14 7.36 13.33
N THR A 275 1.12 6.60 12.23
CA THR A 275 2.26 6.42 11.33
C THR A 275 2.30 7.44 10.19
N LYS A 276 1.20 8.17 9.96
CA LYS A 276 0.96 9.03 8.79
C LYS A 276 1.10 8.28 7.47
N LYS A 277 0.67 7.01 7.44
CA LYS A 277 0.72 6.17 6.24
C LYS A 277 -0.66 5.62 5.91
N TYR A 278 -0.84 5.22 4.67
CA TYR A 278 -1.98 4.47 4.21
C TYR A 278 -1.66 2.97 4.26
N MET A 279 -2.38 2.22 5.10
CA MET A 279 -2.29 0.77 5.24
C MET A 279 -3.01 0.10 4.06
N HIS A 280 -2.35 -0.84 3.40
CA HIS A 280 -2.88 -1.51 2.20
C HIS A 280 -3.66 -2.77 2.57
N TRP A 281 -4.86 -2.85 2.04
CA TRP A 281 -5.75 -4.00 2.08
C TRP A 281 -6.07 -4.45 0.65
N ILE A 282 -6.15 -5.77 0.45
CA ILE A 282 -6.48 -6.38 -0.83
C ILE A 282 -7.67 -7.33 -0.67
N ASP A 283 -8.39 -7.59 -1.75
CA ASP A 283 -9.43 -8.62 -1.75
C ASP A 283 -8.86 -10.04 -1.58
N GLU A 284 -9.66 -10.90 -0.97
CA GLU A 284 -9.55 -12.34 -0.97
C GLU A 284 -10.95 -12.91 -1.24
N VAL A 285 -11.02 -13.90 -2.13
CA VAL A 285 -12.25 -14.63 -2.43
C VAL A 285 -12.14 -16.02 -1.85
N ASP A 286 -13.08 -16.40 -0.99
CA ASP A 286 -13.10 -17.72 -0.36
C ASP A 286 -13.66 -18.81 -1.30
N SER A 287 -13.70 -20.06 -0.82
CA SER A 287 -14.21 -21.19 -1.60
C SER A 287 -15.70 -21.10 -1.95
N ASN A 288 -16.46 -20.26 -1.24
CA ASN A 288 -17.88 -20.03 -1.50
C ASN A 288 -18.11 -18.89 -2.50
N GLY A 289 -17.05 -18.18 -2.88
CA GLY A 289 -17.11 -17.02 -3.76
C GLY A 289 -17.34 -15.70 -3.03
N ASP A 290 -17.30 -15.70 -1.70
CA ASP A 290 -17.45 -14.50 -0.88
C ASP A 290 -16.14 -13.71 -0.86
N SER A 291 -16.24 -12.41 -1.16
CA SER A 291 -15.11 -11.50 -1.25
C SER A 291 -14.99 -10.69 0.05
N ARG A 292 -13.80 -10.65 0.63
CA ARG A 292 -13.48 -9.84 1.81
C ARG A 292 -12.16 -9.08 1.60
N MET A 293 -11.98 -7.99 2.32
CA MET A 293 -10.69 -7.30 2.36
C MET A 293 -9.80 -7.91 3.46
N ILE A 294 -8.55 -8.20 3.13
CA ILE A 294 -7.51 -8.66 4.06
C ILE A 294 -6.30 -7.72 4.02
N PRO A 295 -5.50 -7.62 5.09
CA PRO A 295 -4.24 -6.89 5.06
C PRO A 295 -3.34 -7.43 3.95
N LEU A 296 -2.79 -6.56 3.11
CA LEU A 296 -1.76 -7.00 2.18
C LEU A 296 -0.42 -7.05 2.90
N VAL A 297 0.05 -8.26 3.16
CA VAL A 297 1.29 -8.54 3.90
C VAL A 297 2.42 -8.89 2.93
N ASP A 298 3.64 -8.51 3.29
CA ASP A 298 4.87 -8.96 2.63
C ASP A 298 5.40 -10.23 3.32
N ARG A 299 5.53 -11.32 2.56
CA ARG A 299 5.95 -12.63 3.08
C ARG A 299 7.41 -12.67 3.56
N ASN A 300 8.21 -11.66 3.23
CA ASN A 300 9.61 -11.63 3.66
C ASN A 300 9.75 -11.22 5.14
N ASN A 301 8.79 -10.47 5.70
CA ASN A 301 8.88 -9.91 7.05
C ASN A 301 7.55 -9.91 7.83
N ASP A 302 6.46 -10.43 7.25
CA ASP A 302 5.12 -10.45 7.84
C ASP A 302 4.55 -9.04 8.16
N GLU A 303 5.12 -7.98 7.59
CA GLU A 303 4.63 -6.63 7.76
C GLU A 303 3.50 -6.32 6.77
N GLN A 304 2.45 -5.64 7.24
CA GLN A 304 1.43 -5.09 6.36
C GLN A 304 2.04 -3.94 5.54
N LEU A 305 1.82 -3.97 4.23
CA LEU A 305 2.23 -2.89 3.34
C LEU A 305 1.56 -1.58 3.75
N ALA A 306 2.37 -0.53 3.83
CA ALA A 306 1.91 0.82 4.10
C ALA A 306 2.73 1.82 3.28
N THR A 307 2.06 2.84 2.74
CA THR A 307 2.70 3.87 1.90
C THR A 307 2.45 5.27 2.42
N SER A 308 3.37 6.19 2.18
CA SER A 308 3.20 7.60 2.56
C SER A 308 2.30 8.33 1.57
N ASN A 309 2.35 7.93 0.29
CA ASN A 309 1.56 8.52 -0.78
C ASN A 309 0.82 7.43 -1.56
N VAL A 310 -0.48 7.64 -1.83
CA VAL A 310 -1.26 6.85 -2.79
C VAL A 310 -1.68 7.76 -3.93
N ILE A 311 -1.23 7.47 -5.14
CA ILE A 311 -1.48 8.29 -6.32
C ILE A 311 -2.34 7.51 -7.30
N THR A 312 -3.29 8.17 -7.94
CA THR A 312 -4.04 7.62 -9.08
C THR A 312 -3.88 8.52 -10.29
N ILE A 313 -3.23 8.01 -11.34
CA ILE A 313 -3.00 8.68 -12.62
C ILE A 313 -4.10 8.32 -13.60
N PHE A 314 -4.77 9.34 -14.15
CA PHE A 314 -5.76 9.17 -15.21
C PHE A 314 -5.05 9.35 -16.57
N ALA A 315 -4.86 8.24 -17.27
CA ALA A 315 -4.20 8.20 -18.57
C ALA A 315 -5.11 7.57 -19.62
N LYS A 316 -4.89 7.90 -20.90
CA LYS A 316 -5.64 7.25 -21.97
C LYS A 316 -5.18 5.80 -22.06
N LEU A 317 -6.13 4.89 -21.90
CA LEU A 317 -5.93 3.45 -21.88
C LEU A 317 -6.54 2.86 -23.16
N ASN A 318 -5.70 2.32 -24.03
CA ASN A 318 -6.10 1.69 -25.28
C ASN A 318 -6.19 0.18 -25.10
N VAL A 319 -7.26 -0.44 -25.62
CA VAL A 319 -7.40 -1.89 -25.75
C VAL A 319 -7.03 -2.27 -27.18
N LEU A 320 -5.93 -2.99 -27.36
CA LEU A 320 -5.33 -3.23 -28.68
C LEU A 320 -5.92 -4.46 -29.41
N ASN A 321 -6.66 -5.30 -28.70
CA ASN A 321 -7.27 -6.52 -29.26
C ASN A 321 -8.78 -6.60 -29.04
N GLY A 322 -9.45 -5.45 -28.91
CA GLY A 322 -10.90 -5.34 -28.80
C GLY A 322 -11.47 -6.15 -27.64
N ASP A 323 -12.57 -6.87 -27.88
CA ASP A 323 -13.33 -7.61 -26.87
C ASP A 323 -12.55 -8.74 -26.17
N THR A 324 -11.38 -9.13 -26.69
CA THR A 324 -10.51 -10.11 -26.00
C THR A 324 -9.88 -9.52 -24.73
N ASP A 325 -9.78 -8.18 -24.67
CA ASP A 325 -9.39 -7.42 -23.47
C ASP A 325 -8.17 -8.01 -22.74
N SER A 326 -7.07 -8.20 -23.48
CA SER A 326 -5.84 -8.80 -22.90
C SER A 326 -4.55 -8.11 -23.31
N ILE A 327 -4.64 -7.09 -24.18
CA ILE A 327 -3.50 -6.29 -24.62
C ILE A 327 -3.85 -4.81 -24.46
N HIS A 328 -3.11 -4.12 -23.60
CA HIS A 328 -3.39 -2.75 -23.22
C HIS A 328 -2.16 -1.88 -23.35
N GLU A 329 -2.39 -0.62 -23.70
CA GLU A 329 -1.35 0.40 -23.75
C GLU A 329 -1.85 1.70 -23.12
N TYR A 330 -1.07 2.24 -22.19
CA TYR A 330 -1.32 3.55 -21.59
C TYR A 330 -0.52 4.62 -22.35
N GLU A 331 -1.19 5.68 -22.81
CA GLU A 331 -0.54 6.84 -23.42
C GLU A 331 0.01 7.77 -22.32
N ILE A 332 1.21 7.46 -21.83
CA ILE A 332 1.86 8.15 -20.69
C ILE A 332 3.24 8.73 -21.01
N VAL A 333 3.71 8.70 -22.25
CA VAL A 333 5.01 9.29 -22.63
C VAL A 333 4.82 10.74 -23.06
N SER A 334 5.55 11.66 -22.44
CA SER A 334 5.50 13.10 -22.78
C SER A 334 4.08 13.68 -22.73
N THR A 335 3.26 13.22 -21.78
CA THR A 335 1.86 13.63 -21.63
C THR A 335 1.65 14.46 -20.37
N LYS A 336 0.49 15.12 -20.33
CA LYS A 336 -0.04 15.78 -19.13
C LYS A 336 -1.43 15.25 -18.88
N GLY A 337 -1.82 15.18 -17.61
CA GLY A 337 -3.17 14.75 -17.27
C GLY A 337 -3.51 15.03 -15.81
N ARG A 338 -4.67 14.53 -15.39
CA ARG A 338 -5.16 14.63 -14.02
C ARG A 338 -4.64 13.47 -13.19
N ALA A 339 -4.33 13.73 -11.93
CA ALA A 339 -4.08 12.71 -10.92
C ALA A 339 -4.81 13.05 -9.61
N LEU A 340 -5.04 12.03 -8.81
CA LEU A 340 -5.44 12.18 -7.40
C LEU A 340 -4.28 11.74 -6.53
N ILE A 341 -3.96 12.50 -5.49
CA ILE A 341 -2.92 12.13 -4.51
C ILE A 341 -3.54 12.07 -3.13
N CYS A 342 -3.38 10.95 -2.44
CA CYS A 342 -3.67 10.81 -1.02
C CYS A 342 -2.37 10.88 -0.21
N ARG A 343 -2.29 11.82 0.73
CA ARG A 343 -1.20 11.94 1.73
C ARG A 343 -1.74 12.60 2.99
N ASP A 344 -1.17 12.26 4.16
CA ASP A 344 -1.57 12.84 5.46
C ASP A 344 -3.09 12.79 5.74
N GLY A 345 -3.81 11.76 5.27
CA GLY A 345 -5.26 11.62 5.47
C GLY A 345 -6.12 12.51 4.57
N MET A 346 -5.52 13.13 3.55
CA MET A 346 -6.15 14.08 2.65
C MET A 346 -5.98 13.65 1.19
N LEU A 347 -6.98 13.93 0.36
CA LEU A 347 -6.97 13.74 -1.09
C LEU A 347 -6.90 15.09 -1.80
N TYR A 348 -6.04 15.17 -2.80
CA TYR A 348 -5.79 16.34 -3.62
C TYR A 348 -6.08 16.03 -5.09
N ASP A 349 -6.77 16.93 -5.77
CA ASP A 349 -6.96 16.90 -7.21
C ASP A 349 -5.83 17.71 -7.86
N VAL A 350 -4.96 17.04 -8.61
CA VAL A 350 -3.69 17.59 -9.09
C VAL A 350 -3.47 17.25 -10.57
N PHE A 351 -2.40 17.79 -11.13
CA PHE A 351 -1.97 17.49 -12.49
C PHE A 351 -0.65 16.73 -12.49
N TYR A 352 -0.46 15.82 -13.44
CA TYR A 352 0.83 15.20 -13.70
C TYR A 352 1.39 15.64 -15.05
N LYS A 353 2.71 15.57 -15.16
CA LYS A 353 3.45 15.62 -16.42
C LYS A 353 4.44 14.47 -16.44
N THR A 354 4.56 13.80 -17.58
CA THR A 354 5.59 12.81 -17.83
C THR A 354 6.57 13.30 -18.87
N GLY A 355 7.78 12.74 -18.85
CA GLY A 355 8.80 12.91 -19.86
C GLY A 355 9.13 11.58 -20.54
N TRP A 356 10.30 11.52 -21.17
CA TRP A 356 10.84 10.27 -21.72
C TRP A 356 11.84 9.61 -20.75
N ASP A 357 12.65 10.41 -20.06
CA ASP A 357 13.75 10.01 -19.15
C ASP A 357 13.69 10.67 -17.76
N THR A 358 12.56 11.31 -17.43
CA THR A 358 12.35 11.94 -16.12
C THR A 358 11.21 11.25 -15.37
N PRO A 359 11.31 11.11 -14.03
CA PRO A 359 10.21 10.68 -13.19
C PRO A 359 8.91 11.47 -13.41
N ILE A 360 7.78 10.87 -13.04
CA ILE A 360 6.48 11.53 -13.13
C ILE A 360 6.46 12.74 -12.18
N GLN A 361 6.12 13.90 -12.72
CA GLN A 361 6.09 15.17 -11.99
C GLN A 361 4.64 15.52 -11.66
N PHE A 362 4.39 16.07 -10.47
CA PHE A 362 3.05 16.46 -10.02
C PHE A 362 2.98 17.96 -9.75
N PHE A 363 1.83 18.57 -10.04
CA PHE A 363 1.62 20.01 -9.94
C PHE A 363 0.24 20.32 -9.34
N ASP A 364 0.17 21.41 -8.58
CA ASP A 364 -1.10 21.99 -8.14
C ASP A 364 -1.84 22.69 -9.31
N ALA A 365 -2.99 23.30 -9.01
CA ALA A 365 -3.81 23.98 -10.02
C ALA A 365 -3.15 25.25 -10.57
N GLU A 366 -2.23 25.85 -9.82
CA GLU A 366 -1.45 27.02 -10.18
C GLU A 366 -0.20 26.66 -11.00
N GLY A 367 0.14 25.37 -11.11
CA GLY A 367 1.29 24.86 -11.85
C GLY A 367 2.58 24.81 -11.04
N ASN A 368 2.53 24.98 -9.71
CA ASN A 368 3.68 24.77 -8.83
C ASN A 368 3.88 23.27 -8.58
N PRO A 369 5.12 22.81 -8.30
CA PRO A 369 5.36 21.43 -7.90
C PRO A 369 4.50 21.04 -6.68
N PHE A 370 3.75 19.95 -6.82
CA PHE A 370 3.00 19.38 -5.72
C PHE A 370 3.95 18.57 -4.84
N HIS A 371 4.07 18.94 -3.56
CA HIS A 371 4.92 18.24 -2.62
C HIS A 371 4.23 16.97 -2.11
N LEU A 372 4.87 15.83 -2.30
CA LEU A 372 4.54 14.54 -1.69
C LEU A 372 5.03 14.48 -0.24
N GLN A 373 4.50 13.55 0.54
CA GLN A 373 5.06 13.23 1.85
C GLN A 373 6.37 12.46 1.65
N PRO A 374 7.48 12.81 2.33
CA PRO A 374 8.69 12.00 2.30
C PRO A 374 8.39 10.55 2.69
N GLY A 375 8.71 9.61 1.81
CA GLY A 375 8.43 8.19 1.97
C GLY A 375 8.11 7.49 0.65
N ASN A 376 7.77 6.20 0.76
CA ASN A 376 7.36 5.36 -0.37
C ASN A 376 6.03 5.82 -0.97
N THR A 377 5.81 5.45 -2.24
CA THR A 377 4.64 5.86 -3.02
C THR A 377 4.02 4.66 -3.75
N TRP A 378 2.69 4.55 -3.74
CA TRP A 378 1.95 3.60 -4.56
C TRP A 378 1.20 4.35 -5.66
N ILE A 379 1.38 3.99 -6.93
CA ILE A 379 0.82 4.70 -8.08
C ILE A 379 -0.08 3.76 -8.88
N HIS A 380 -1.38 4.00 -8.81
CA HIS A 380 -2.39 3.38 -9.66
C HIS A 380 -2.45 4.08 -11.02
N LEU A 381 -2.34 3.36 -12.14
CA LEU A 381 -2.64 3.89 -13.46
C LEU A 381 -4.01 3.41 -13.91
N THR A 382 -4.90 4.35 -14.19
CA THR A 382 -6.28 4.08 -14.60
C THR A 382 -6.66 4.81 -15.88
N GLY A 383 -7.79 4.44 -16.48
CA GLY A 383 -8.31 5.07 -17.69
C GLY A 383 -8.91 6.45 -17.41
N VAL A 384 -8.83 7.39 -18.37
CA VAL A 384 -9.47 8.72 -18.28
C VAL A 384 -10.99 8.69 -18.05
N PHE A 385 -11.67 7.60 -18.39
CA PHE A 385 -13.11 7.43 -18.18
C PHE A 385 -13.47 6.84 -16.81
N SER A 386 -12.47 6.54 -15.98
CA SER A 386 -12.67 5.94 -14.66
C SER A 386 -13.50 6.84 -13.77
N LYS A 387 -14.41 6.23 -13.01
CA LYS A 387 -15.34 6.96 -12.16
C LYS A 387 -14.73 7.16 -10.78
N VAL A 388 -14.71 8.42 -10.32
CA VAL A 388 -14.39 8.78 -8.94
C VAL A 388 -15.69 8.92 -8.16
N GLU A 389 -15.78 8.26 -7.01
CA GLU A 389 -16.95 8.28 -6.12
C GLU A 389 -16.48 8.57 -4.69
N GLN A 390 -17.28 9.32 -3.94
CA GLN A 390 -17.09 9.52 -2.50
C GLN A 390 -18.37 9.12 -1.77
N GLU A 391 -18.31 8.03 -1.02
CA GLU A 391 -19.45 7.54 -0.25
C GLU A 391 -18.99 6.54 0.84
N PRO A 392 -19.15 6.83 2.14
CA PRO A 392 -19.52 8.13 2.75
C PRO A 392 -18.40 9.19 2.64
N ALA A 393 -18.60 10.36 3.24
CA ALA A 393 -17.57 11.42 3.29
C ALA A 393 -16.25 10.90 3.89
N GLY A 394 -15.13 11.23 3.26
CA GLY A 394 -13.80 10.74 3.65
C GLY A 394 -13.44 9.34 3.10
N THR A 395 -14.37 8.67 2.43
CA THR A 395 -14.17 7.36 1.79
C THR A 395 -14.30 7.50 0.28
N TRP A 396 -13.18 7.34 -0.41
CA TRP A 396 -13.06 7.54 -1.84
C TRP A 396 -12.89 6.22 -2.57
N MET A 397 -13.38 6.16 -3.80
CA MET A 397 -13.16 5.04 -4.69
C MET A 397 -12.99 5.49 -6.12
N VAL A 398 -12.01 4.90 -6.80
CA VAL A 398 -11.84 5.01 -8.25
C VAL A 398 -12.15 3.64 -8.85
N ARG A 399 -13.13 3.59 -9.75
CA ARG A 399 -13.46 2.39 -10.52
C ARG A 399 -12.97 2.55 -11.94
N LEU A 400 -12.11 1.64 -12.39
CA LEU A 400 -11.71 1.57 -13.78
C LEU A 400 -12.95 1.48 -14.68
N ARG A 401 -12.96 2.29 -15.74
CA ARG A 401 -13.86 2.14 -16.87
C ARG A 401 -13.03 2.17 -18.15
N LEU A 402 -13.22 1.14 -18.97
CA LEU A 402 -12.62 1.08 -20.30
C LEU A 402 -13.39 2.00 -21.27
N PRO A 403 -12.74 2.45 -22.35
CA PRO A 403 -13.35 3.31 -23.38
C PRO A 403 -14.62 2.77 -24.02
#